data_AF-A0A641ADV4-F1
#
_entry.id   AF-A0A641ADV4-F1
#
_cell.length_a   1.000
_cell.length_b   1.000
_cell.length_c   1.000
_cell.angle_alpha   90.00
_cell.angle_beta   90.00
_cell.angle_gamma   90.00
#
_symmetry.space_group_name_H-M   'P 1'
#
loop_
_entity.id
_entity.type
_entity.pdbx_description
1 polymer ?
#
loop_
_entity_poly.entity_id
_entity_poly.type
_entity_poly.pdbx_seq_one_letter_code
_entity_poly.pdbx_strand_id
1 'polypeptide(L)'
;GLRELASKYETGIHIHLQETIYQKLYGLRTWNKTPLQHLKDLDFLGPDVVCGHGVWVTDEDIETMASHKVSLCHNASSNLRLKSGIAPVNYFLDKGLRIALGSDEAGLNDDKDMVQEMRLALNVHRVPGVEKIPPTAHQIFQMATVNGAYASSFGDRVGVLKVGKRADVVLMNLENIENPYLNPEVSIVDAVVHRGRSVDIDTVIVEGEVIMKGRKLTQIDEEILYKEVEGMMSRSPTEDELNRRDLAEKLAPYAANFLEGAVPSSDQTHYYYNARD
;
A
#
# COMPACT_ATOMS: atom_id res chain seq x y z
N GLY A 1 13.67 -22.84 7.65
CA GLY A 1 12.40 -22.30 7.10
C GLY A 1 12.56 -20.85 6.63
N LEU A 2 11.54 -20.18 6.09
CA LEU A 2 11.68 -18.78 5.60
C LEU A 2 12.24 -17.83 6.67
N ARG A 3 11.78 -17.96 7.93
CA ARG A 3 12.28 -17.17 9.05
C ARG A 3 13.76 -17.41 9.36
N GLU A 4 14.21 -18.65 9.32
CA GLU A 4 15.62 -19.00 9.48
C GLU A 4 16.50 -18.37 8.37
N LEU A 5 16.00 -18.33 7.12
CA LEU A 5 16.70 -17.67 6.03
C LEU A 5 16.75 -16.15 6.23
N ALA A 6 15.63 -15.54 6.65
CA ALA A 6 15.58 -14.12 6.94
C ALA A 6 16.57 -13.73 8.06
N SER A 7 16.62 -14.51 9.14
CA SER A 7 17.60 -14.31 10.21
C SER A 7 19.05 -14.51 9.73
N LYS A 8 19.31 -15.56 8.95
CA LYS A 8 20.66 -15.87 8.42
C LYS A 8 21.21 -14.76 7.54
N TYR A 9 20.37 -14.13 6.73
CA TYR A 9 20.76 -13.08 5.79
C TYR A 9 20.48 -11.67 6.29
N GLU A 10 20.01 -11.52 7.54
CA GLU A 10 19.67 -10.24 8.16
C GLU A 10 18.69 -9.41 7.32
N THR A 11 17.70 -10.08 6.73
CA THR A 11 16.65 -9.46 5.91
C THR A 11 15.31 -9.45 6.61
N GLY A 12 14.43 -8.52 6.25
CA GLY A 12 13.01 -8.59 6.60
C GLY A 12 12.25 -9.66 5.80
N ILE A 13 10.99 -9.86 6.17
CA ILE A 13 10.03 -10.72 5.46
C ILE A 13 8.85 -9.86 5.01
N HIS A 14 8.48 -9.94 3.73
CA HIS A 14 7.31 -9.26 3.19
C HIS A 14 6.34 -10.30 2.63
N ILE A 15 5.06 -10.22 3.02
CA ILE A 15 4.02 -11.17 2.60
C ILE A 15 2.69 -10.45 2.38
N HIS A 16 1.94 -10.80 1.33
CA HIS A 16 0.53 -10.42 1.21
C HIS A 16 -0.30 -11.18 2.23
N LEU A 17 -1.13 -10.48 3.02
CA LEU A 17 -1.89 -11.11 4.09
C LEU A 17 -3.31 -10.58 4.17
N GLN A 18 -4.28 -11.49 4.13
CA GLN A 18 -5.72 -11.21 4.28
C GLN A 18 -6.16 -10.02 3.42
N GLU A 19 -5.65 -9.95 2.18
CA GLU A 19 -6.01 -8.94 1.19
C GLU A 19 -7.47 -9.09 0.78
N THR A 20 -7.95 -10.33 0.59
CA THR A 20 -9.31 -10.60 0.12
C THR A 20 -10.12 -11.37 1.15
N ILE A 21 -11.45 -11.25 1.07
CA ILE A 21 -12.36 -12.05 1.89
C ILE A 21 -12.12 -13.55 1.68
N TYR A 22 -11.76 -13.94 0.46
CA TYR A 22 -11.49 -15.33 0.12
C TYR A 22 -10.27 -15.89 0.86
N GLN A 23 -9.21 -15.10 1.06
CA GLN A 23 -8.07 -15.52 1.89
C GLN A 23 -8.49 -15.71 3.36
N LYS A 24 -9.32 -14.81 3.92
CA LYS A 24 -9.87 -14.98 5.28
C LYS A 24 -10.68 -16.28 5.39
N LEU A 25 -11.61 -16.48 4.46
CA LEU A 25 -12.50 -17.65 4.44
C LEU A 25 -11.74 -18.95 4.21
N TYR A 26 -10.72 -18.94 3.36
CA TYR A 26 -9.83 -20.08 3.17
C TYR A 26 -9.17 -20.49 4.49
N GLY A 27 -8.60 -19.53 5.23
CA GLY A 27 -8.01 -19.82 6.54
C GLY A 27 -9.02 -20.42 7.52
N LEU A 28 -10.22 -19.84 7.60
CA LEU A 28 -11.29 -20.36 8.47
C LEU A 28 -11.71 -21.78 8.09
N ARG A 29 -11.80 -22.11 6.80
CA ARG A 29 -12.17 -23.46 6.33
C ARG A 29 -11.06 -24.49 6.56
N THR A 30 -9.80 -24.09 6.36
CA THR A 30 -8.66 -25.02 6.36
C THR A 30 -8.06 -25.22 7.76
N TRP A 31 -7.96 -24.16 8.56
CA TRP A 31 -7.29 -24.16 9.86
C TRP A 31 -8.20 -23.80 11.03
N ASN A 32 -9.48 -23.53 10.78
CA ASN A 32 -10.43 -23.04 11.78
C ASN A 32 -9.95 -21.75 12.49
N LYS A 33 -9.16 -20.92 11.78
CA LYS A 33 -8.62 -19.63 12.24
C LYS A 33 -8.22 -18.76 11.06
N THR A 34 -7.97 -17.48 11.28
CA THR A 34 -7.52 -16.58 10.19
C THR A 34 -6.10 -16.96 9.72
N PRO A 35 -5.71 -16.57 8.48
CA PRO A 35 -4.34 -16.73 8.03
C PRO A 35 -3.30 -16.12 8.97
N LEU A 36 -3.55 -14.94 9.57
CA LEU A 36 -2.64 -14.35 10.56
C LEU A 36 -2.52 -15.24 11.81
N GLN A 37 -3.62 -15.72 12.38
CA GLN A 37 -3.54 -16.61 13.54
C GLN A 37 -2.81 -17.92 13.20
N HIS A 38 -2.93 -18.41 11.97
CA HIS A 38 -2.12 -19.54 11.53
C HIS A 38 -0.62 -19.19 11.48
N LEU A 39 -0.25 -18.02 10.95
CA LEU A 39 1.15 -17.54 10.96
C LEU A 39 1.69 -17.36 12.39
N LYS A 40 0.84 -16.94 13.33
CA LYS A 40 1.20 -16.87 14.76
C LYS A 40 1.57 -18.25 15.32
N ASP A 41 0.79 -19.29 15.04
CA ASP A 41 1.10 -20.66 15.50
C ASP A 41 2.43 -21.19 14.94
N LEU A 42 2.82 -20.69 13.77
CA LEU A 42 4.09 -21.05 13.10
C LEU A 42 5.28 -20.22 13.61
N ASP A 43 5.09 -19.37 14.63
CA ASP A 43 6.10 -18.44 15.13
C ASP A 43 6.68 -17.54 14.01
N PHE A 44 5.83 -17.15 13.06
CA PHE A 44 6.22 -16.39 11.88
C PHE A 44 6.27 -14.89 12.13
N LEU A 45 5.45 -14.37 13.06
CA LEU A 45 5.24 -12.94 13.25
C LEU A 45 6.38 -12.29 14.02
N GLY A 46 6.71 -11.03 13.69
CA GLY A 46 7.73 -10.27 14.42
C GLY A 46 7.99 -8.88 13.82
N PRO A 47 8.93 -8.12 14.41
CA PRO A 47 9.24 -6.75 13.98
C PRO A 47 9.91 -6.67 12.60
N ASP A 48 10.43 -7.78 12.10
CA ASP A 48 11.02 -7.98 10.78
C ASP A 48 9.98 -8.34 9.71
N VAL A 49 8.72 -8.49 10.08
CA VAL A 49 7.62 -8.87 9.16
C VAL A 49 6.82 -7.65 8.74
N VAL A 50 6.62 -7.54 7.43
CA VAL A 50 5.67 -6.63 6.79
C VAL A 50 4.54 -7.42 6.15
N CYS A 51 3.31 -7.08 6.53
CA CYS A 51 2.11 -7.63 5.93
C CYS A 51 1.53 -6.62 4.93
N GLY A 52 1.51 -6.97 3.65
CA GLY A 52 0.81 -6.22 2.62
C GLY A 52 -0.70 -6.35 2.76
N HIS A 53 -1.41 -5.25 2.51
CA HIS A 53 -2.86 -5.11 2.49
C HIS A 53 -3.54 -5.16 3.87
N GLY A 54 -3.69 -6.33 4.48
CA GLY A 54 -4.39 -6.51 5.75
C GLY A 54 -5.85 -6.08 5.74
N VAL A 55 -6.58 -6.28 4.64
CA VAL A 55 -7.94 -5.74 4.47
C VAL A 55 -8.98 -6.47 5.34
N TRP A 56 -8.89 -7.80 5.39
CA TRP A 56 -9.88 -8.68 6.04
C TRP A 56 -9.38 -9.25 7.37
N VAL A 57 -8.57 -8.48 8.09
CA VAL A 57 -8.14 -8.81 9.46
C VAL A 57 -9.28 -8.62 10.46
N THR A 58 -9.25 -9.42 11.52
CA THR A 58 -10.18 -9.31 12.67
C THR A 58 -9.58 -8.45 13.78
N ASP A 59 -10.36 -8.05 14.78
CA ASP A 59 -9.82 -7.31 15.94
C ASP A 59 -8.73 -8.11 16.67
N GLU A 60 -8.91 -9.43 16.82
CA GLU A 60 -7.88 -10.31 17.38
C GLU A 60 -6.60 -10.35 16.52
N ASP A 61 -6.76 -10.30 15.20
CA ASP A 61 -5.62 -10.21 14.29
C ASP A 61 -4.84 -8.90 14.50
N ILE A 62 -5.54 -7.78 14.63
CA ILE A 62 -4.92 -6.46 14.88
C ILE A 62 -4.12 -6.47 16.18
N GLU A 63 -4.70 -7.01 17.26
CA GLU A 63 -4.02 -7.14 18.55
C GLU A 63 -2.79 -8.06 18.46
N THR A 64 -2.91 -9.14 17.70
CA THR A 64 -1.80 -10.06 17.44
C THR A 64 -0.67 -9.36 16.67
N MET A 65 -1.00 -8.59 15.64
CA MET A 65 -0.02 -7.81 14.87
C MET A 65 0.67 -6.76 15.75
N ALA A 66 -0.10 -6.03 16.57
CA ALA A 66 0.42 -5.02 17.49
C ALA A 66 1.41 -5.62 18.50
N SER A 67 1.01 -6.71 19.17
CA SER A 67 1.83 -7.39 20.18
C SER A 67 3.14 -7.96 19.62
N HIS A 68 3.13 -8.38 18.35
CA HIS A 68 4.33 -8.89 17.66
C HIS A 68 5.10 -7.79 16.90
N LYS A 69 4.63 -6.54 16.95
CA LYS A 69 5.25 -5.37 16.28
C LYS A 69 5.36 -5.53 14.76
N VAL A 70 4.45 -6.28 14.16
CA VAL A 70 4.35 -6.43 12.70
C VAL A 70 4.04 -5.08 12.07
N SER A 71 4.65 -4.80 10.92
CA SER A 71 4.32 -3.60 10.14
C SER A 71 3.33 -3.93 9.04
N LEU A 72 2.49 -2.96 8.66
CA LEU A 72 1.58 -3.06 7.53
C LEU A 72 2.09 -2.25 6.35
N CYS A 73 1.89 -2.75 5.13
CA CYS A 73 1.98 -1.98 3.90
C CYS A 73 0.56 -1.81 3.35
N HIS A 74 0.00 -0.61 3.50
CA HIS A 74 -1.36 -0.28 3.06
C HIS A 74 -1.34 0.16 1.58
N ASN A 75 -2.02 -0.61 0.74
CA ASN A 75 -2.13 -0.39 -0.70
C ASN A 75 -3.57 0.02 -1.08
N ALA A 76 -3.96 1.26 -0.82
CA ALA A 76 -5.34 1.70 -0.93
C ALA A 76 -5.86 1.62 -2.37
N SER A 77 -5.09 2.11 -3.34
CA SER A 77 -5.49 2.11 -4.76
C SER A 77 -5.74 0.69 -5.28
N SER A 78 -4.79 -0.22 -5.02
CA SER A 78 -4.88 -1.62 -5.45
C SER A 78 -6.05 -2.32 -4.79
N ASN A 79 -6.24 -2.13 -3.49
CA ASN A 79 -7.37 -2.74 -2.79
C ASN A 79 -8.72 -2.31 -3.36
N LEU A 80 -8.87 -1.04 -3.77
CA LEU A 80 -10.09 -0.54 -4.40
C LEU A 80 -10.24 -1.11 -5.82
N ARG A 81 -9.17 -1.08 -6.63
CA ARG A 81 -9.20 -1.54 -8.02
C ARG A 81 -9.50 -3.04 -8.14
N LEU A 82 -8.86 -3.86 -7.30
CA LEU A 82 -9.03 -5.31 -7.26
C LEU A 82 -10.30 -5.75 -6.51
N LYS A 83 -11.08 -4.80 -5.97
CA LYS A 83 -12.30 -5.06 -5.17
C LYS A 83 -11.99 -5.87 -3.90
N SER A 84 -10.77 -5.74 -3.39
CA SER A 84 -10.30 -6.37 -2.16
C SER A 84 -11.01 -5.79 -0.94
N GLY A 85 -11.29 -4.48 -0.91
CA GLY A 85 -12.03 -3.79 0.16
C GLY A 85 -11.26 -2.59 0.73
N ILE A 86 -11.65 -2.12 1.92
CA ILE A 86 -10.97 -1.01 2.61
C ILE A 86 -10.35 -1.56 3.90
N ALA A 87 -9.02 -1.46 4.03
CA ALA A 87 -8.34 -1.93 5.24
C ALA A 87 -8.70 -1.04 6.45
N PRO A 88 -8.82 -1.61 7.67
CA PRO A 88 -9.24 -0.89 8.87
C PRO A 88 -8.13 -0.01 9.48
N VAL A 89 -7.57 0.92 8.70
CA VAL A 89 -6.39 1.73 9.08
C VAL A 89 -6.60 2.54 10.36
N ASN A 90 -7.81 3.06 10.60
CA ASN A 90 -8.10 3.79 11.84
C ASN A 90 -7.86 2.90 13.08
N TYR A 91 -8.29 1.64 13.03
CA TYR A 91 -8.08 0.69 14.12
C TYR A 91 -6.62 0.25 14.25
N PHE A 92 -5.89 0.15 13.14
CA PHE A 92 -4.44 -0.08 13.18
C PHE A 92 -3.72 1.05 13.91
N LEU A 93 -4.09 2.30 13.63
CA LEU A 93 -3.52 3.48 14.30
C LEU A 93 -3.87 3.51 15.79
N ASP A 94 -5.12 3.21 16.15
CA ASP A 94 -5.56 3.15 17.55
C ASP A 94 -4.79 2.11 18.37
N LYS A 95 -4.33 1.03 17.72
CA LYS A 95 -3.51 -0.03 18.34
C LYS A 95 -1.99 0.22 18.20
N GLY A 96 -1.59 1.35 17.64
CA GLY A 96 -0.19 1.74 17.52
C GLY A 96 0.62 0.90 16.53
N LEU A 97 -0.04 0.26 15.54
CA LEU A 97 0.69 -0.47 14.50
C LEU A 97 1.48 0.51 13.63
N ARG A 98 2.65 0.05 13.17
CA ARG A 98 3.40 0.76 12.13
C ARG A 98 2.74 0.48 10.78
N ILE A 99 2.34 1.55 10.09
CA ILE A 99 1.71 1.47 8.78
C ILE A 99 2.59 2.22 7.79
N ALA A 100 3.00 1.56 6.72
CA ALA A 100 3.60 2.16 5.54
C ALA A 100 2.56 2.24 4.42
N LEU A 101 2.79 3.09 3.42
CA LEU A 101 2.01 3.09 2.18
C LEU A 101 2.75 2.33 1.08
N GLY A 102 2.00 1.68 0.20
CA GLY A 102 2.48 1.12 -1.05
C GLY A 102 1.47 1.36 -2.17
N SER A 103 1.93 1.39 -3.42
CA SER A 103 1.04 1.53 -4.58
C SER A 103 0.58 0.19 -5.15
N ASP A 104 1.35 -0.87 -4.85
CA ASP A 104 1.22 -2.22 -5.44
C ASP A 104 1.23 -2.19 -6.99
N GLU A 105 0.95 -3.31 -7.68
CA GLU A 105 0.89 -3.39 -9.15
C GLU A 105 -0.32 -2.65 -9.72
N ALA A 106 -1.51 -2.89 -9.14
CA ALA A 106 -2.80 -2.43 -9.64
C ALA A 106 -3.17 -1.01 -9.13
N GLY A 107 -2.34 -0.01 -9.43
CA GLY A 107 -2.59 1.40 -9.08
C GLY A 107 -3.90 1.96 -9.66
N LEU A 108 -4.38 3.10 -9.13
CA LEU A 108 -5.70 3.66 -9.48
C LEU A 108 -5.78 4.11 -10.95
N ASN A 109 -4.70 4.69 -11.51
CA ASN A 109 -4.67 5.17 -12.90
C ASN A 109 -3.62 4.45 -13.76
N ASP A 110 -3.29 3.20 -13.44
CA ASP A 110 -2.18 2.49 -14.08
C ASP A 110 -0.83 3.23 -13.98
N ASP A 111 -0.65 4.02 -12.93
CA ASP A 111 0.54 4.78 -12.59
C ASP A 111 1.17 4.32 -11.26
N LYS A 112 2.28 4.96 -10.89
CA LYS A 112 2.99 4.74 -9.62
C LYS A 112 3.11 6.07 -8.85
N ASP A 113 1.98 6.74 -8.65
CA ASP A 113 1.92 8.05 -7.99
C ASP A 113 1.70 7.92 -6.47
N MET A 114 2.79 7.94 -5.70
CA MET A 114 2.73 7.93 -4.23
C MET A 114 2.11 9.20 -3.62
N VAL A 115 2.11 10.34 -4.34
CA VAL A 115 1.46 11.57 -3.86
C VAL A 115 -0.05 11.42 -3.94
N GLN A 116 -0.54 10.79 -5.00
CA GLN A 116 -1.93 10.39 -5.10
C GLN A 116 -2.30 9.34 -4.05
N GLU A 117 -1.43 8.35 -3.82
CA GLU A 117 -1.68 7.29 -2.84
C GLU A 117 -1.85 7.85 -1.43
N MET A 118 -1.01 8.81 -1.03
CA MET A 118 -1.18 9.55 0.23
C MET A 118 -2.57 10.19 0.34
N ARG A 119 -2.98 10.94 -0.68
CA ARG A 119 -4.29 11.61 -0.70
C ARG A 119 -5.45 10.63 -0.69
N LEU A 120 -5.33 9.51 -1.40
CA LEU A 120 -6.33 8.46 -1.41
C LEU A 120 -6.47 7.83 -0.02
N ALA A 121 -5.35 7.42 0.58
CA ALA A 121 -5.31 6.87 1.93
C ALA A 121 -5.92 7.84 2.96
N LEU A 122 -5.61 9.15 2.85
CA LEU A 122 -6.19 10.16 3.73
C LEU A 122 -7.72 10.21 3.63
N ASN A 123 -8.28 10.12 2.43
CA ASN A 123 -9.70 10.34 2.19
C ASN A 123 -10.54 9.08 2.38
N VAL A 124 -10.03 7.90 2.01
CA VAL A 124 -10.79 6.63 2.11
C VAL A 124 -11.09 6.24 3.56
N HIS A 125 -10.28 6.73 4.52
CA HIS A 125 -10.44 6.44 5.95
C HIS A 125 -11.25 7.50 6.72
N ARG A 126 -11.85 8.46 6.01
CA ARG A 126 -12.77 9.45 6.59
C ARG A 126 -14.17 8.86 6.70
N VAL A 127 -14.54 8.48 7.92
CA VAL A 127 -15.88 7.99 8.23
C VAL A 127 -16.78 9.19 8.57
N PRO A 128 -18.04 9.24 8.08
CA PRO A 128 -18.98 10.29 8.47
C PRO A 128 -19.19 10.36 9.98
N GLY A 129 -19.25 11.58 10.51
CA GLY A 129 -19.43 11.85 11.94
C GLY A 129 -18.28 12.66 12.54
N VAL A 130 -18.45 13.06 13.80
CA VAL A 130 -17.45 13.86 14.55
C VAL A 130 -16.71 13.04 15.60
N GLU A 131 -17.13 11.79 15.82
CA GLU A 131 -16.62 10.94 16.90
C GLU A 131 -15.30 10.24 16.55
N LYS A 132 -15.09 9.93 15.26
CA LYS A 132 -13.89 9.25 14.78
C LYS A 132 -12.96 10.24 14.11
N ILE A 133 -11.74 10.35 14.64
CA ILE A 133 -10.70 11.19 14.07
C ILE A 133 -10.02 10.37 12.96
N PRO A 134 -10.08 10.81 11.69
CA PRO A 134 -9.36 10.15 10.61
C PRO A 134 -7.85 10.34 10.76
N PRO A 135 -7.03 9.60 10.00
CA PRO A 135 -5.59 9.82 9.98
C PRO A 135 -5.32 11.28 9.59
N THR A 136 -4.38 11.92 10.28
CA THR A 136 -3.93 13.28 9.94
C THR A 136 -3.03 13.23 8.70
N ALA A 137 -2.90 14.36 7.98
CA ALA A 137 -1.95 14.46 6.86
C ALA A 137 -0.51 14.14 7.31
N HIS A 138 -0.14 14.50 8.54
CA HIS A 138 1.17 14.20 9.10
C HIS A 138 1.37 12.69 9.33
N GLN A 139 0.36 11.98 9.83
CA GLN A 139 0.42 10.52 9.93
C GLN A 139 0.54 9.89 8.54
N ILE A 140 -0.25 10.33 7.55
CA ILE A 140 -0.16 9.83 6.18
C ILE A 140 1.23 10.08 5.57
N PHE A 141 1.78 11.29 5.73
CA PHE A 141 3.12 11.61 5.26
C PHE A 141 4.19 10.76 5.95
N GLN A 142 4.03 10.48 7.25
CA GLN A 142 4.90 9.56 7.99
C GLN A 142 4.77 8.11 7.48
N MET A 143 3.56 7.67 7.09
CA MET A 143 3.36 6.35 6.45
C MET A 143 4.13 6.25 5.13
N ALA A 144 4.14 7.31 4.33
CA ALA A 144 4.84 7.37 3.04
C ALA A 144 6.37 7.53 3.14
N THR A 145 6.90 7.94 4.30
CA THR A 145 8.32 8.27 4.49
C THR A 145 8.95 7.40 5.58
N VAL A 146 8.86 7.81 6.84
CA VAL A 146 9.50 7.17 7.99
C VAL A 146 9.10 5.71 8.12
N ASN A 147 7.80 5.44 8.07
CA ASN A 147 7.31 4.07 8.26
C ASN A 147 7.62 3.20 7.03
N GLY A 148 7.58 3.78 5.83
CA GLY A 148 8.05 3.12 4.60
C GLY A 148 9.52 2.71 4.68
N ALA A 149 10.38 3.56 5.25
CA ALA A 149 11.78 3.22 5.49
C ALA A 149 11.92 2.02 6.44
N TYR A 150 11.17 1.98 7.54
CA TYR A 150 11.18 0.83 8.46
C TYR A 150 10.61 -0.44 7.81
N ALA A 151 9.51 -0.34 7.09
CA ALA A 151 8.90 -1.48 6.39
C ALA A 151 9.84 -2.06 5.31
N SER A 152 10.64 -1.22 4.65
CA SER A 152 11.63 -1.65 3.66
C SER A 152 12.98 -2.08 4.26
N SER A 153 13.12 -2.17 5.60
CA SER A 153 14.38 -2.47 6.29
C SER A 153 15.50 -1.42 6.11
N PHE A 154 15.14 -0.19 5.77
CA PHE A 154 16.04 0.96 5.66
C PHE A 154 15.81 2.04 6.73
N GLY A 155 14.95 1.80 7.73
CA GLY A 155 14.56 2.81 8.75
C GLY A 155 15.73 3.43 9.50
N ASP A 156 16.83 2.68 9.69
CA ASP A 156 18.05 3.19 10.30
C ASP A 156 18.90 4.06 9.38
N ARG A 157 18.61 4.06 8.08
CA ARG A 157 19.40 4.73 7.02
C ARG A 157 18.67 5.87 6.32
N VAL A 158 17.35 5.77 6.10
CA VAL A 158 16.56 6.73 5.30
C VAL A 158 15.25 7.13 6.01
N GLY A 159 14.41 7.92 5.34
CA GLY A 159 13.05 8.26 5.79
C GLY A 159 12.93 9.53 6.63
N VAL A 160 14.04 10.07 7.13
CA VAL A 160 14.08 11.35 7.87
C VAL A 160 15.32 12.14 7.46
N LEU A 161 15.16 13.45 7.25
CA LEU A 161 16.28 14.38 7.07
C LEU A 161 16.98 14.63 8.41
N LYS A 162 18.02 13.84 8.68
CA LYS A 162 18.82 13.93 9.91
C LYS A 162 20.29 13.64 9.59
N VAL A 163 21.19 14.40 10.21
CA VAL A 163 22.65 14.15 10.11
C VAL A 163 22.96 12.68 10.44
N GLY A 164 23.72 12.02 9.56
CA GLY A 164 24.06 10.60 9.66
C GLY A 164 23.13 9.64 8.90
N LYS A 165 21.97 10.10 8.42
CA LYS A 165 21.13 9.35 7.46
C LYS A 165 21.61 9.58 6.02
N ARG A 166 21.25 8.68 5.11
CA ARG A 166 21.48 8.81 3.66
C ARG A 166 20.65 9.97 3.10
N ALA A 167 21.19 10.65 2.10
CA ALA A 167 20.57 11.80 1.47
C ALA A 167 19.54 11.39 0.41
N ASP A 168 18.43 10.81 0.88
CA ASP A 168 17.25 10.50 0.06
C ASP A 168 16.27 11.67 0.19
N VAL A 169 16.19 12.49 -0.86
CA VAL A 169 15.49 13.79 -0.82
C VAL A 169 14.66 13.97 -2.07
N VAL A 170 13.43 14.44 -1.88
CA VAL A 170 12.53 14.87 -2.94
C VAL A 170 12.31 16.37 -2.81
N LEU A 171 12.63 17.13 -3.86
CA LEU A 171 12.32 18.55 -3.95
C LEU A 171 11.03 18.72 -4.75
N MET A 172 10.07 19.42 -4.16
CA MET A 172 8.78 19.71 -4.78
C MET A 172 8.65 21.20 -5.08
N ASN A 173 8.11 21.54 -6.25
CA ASN A 173 7.73 22.90 -6.60
C ASN A 173 6.45 23.29 -5.87
N LEU A 174 6.57 24.19 -4.90
CA LEU A 174 5.45 24.65 -4.09
C LEU A 174 4.52 25.63 -4.81
N GLU A 175 4.95 26.27 -5.90
CA GLU A 175 4.15 27.27 -6.60
C GLU A 175 2.79 26.70 -7.04
N ASN A 176 2.80 25.49 -7.60
CA ASN A 176 1.59 24.77 -8.00
C ASN A 176 0.71 24.36 -6.80
N ILE A 177 1.34 24.04 -5.67
CA ILE A 177 0.67 23.64 -4.43
C ILE A 177 0.05 24.84 -3.75
N GLU A 178 0.65 26.02 -3.87
CA GLU A 178 0.20 27.25 -3.23
C GLU A 178 -0.87 27.97 -4.08
N ASN A 179 -0.75 27.95 -5.41
CA ASN A 179 -1.65 28.66 -6.33
C ASN A 179 -3.13 28.18 -6.28
N PRO A 180 -4.13 29.09 -6.26
CA PRO A 180 -4.00 30.56 -6.35
C PRO A 180 -3.66 31.23 -5.02
N TYR A 181 -3.87 30.53 -3.90
CA TYR A 181 -3.51 30.99 -2.57
C TYR A 181 -3.42 29.81 -1.58
N LEU A 182 -2.46 29.87 -0.66
CA LEU A 182 -2.38 29.01 0.52
C LEU A 182 -2.15 29.92 1.73
N ASN A 183 -2.99 29.79 2.76
CA ASN A 183 -2.79 30.55 3.99
C ASN A 183 -1.45 30.11 4.64
N PRO A 184 -0.54 31.04 5.00
CA PRO A 184 0.73 30.73 5.67
C PRO A 184 0.60 29.93 6.97
N GLU A 185 -0.58 29.94 7.62
CA GLU A 185 -0.86 29.15 8.82
C GLU A 185 -1.11 27.66 8.53
N VAL A 186 -1.39 27.29 7.27
CA VAL A 186 -1.57 25.89 6.89
C VAL A 186 -0.21 25.20 6.86
N SER A 187 -0.09 24.08 7.56
CA SER A 187 1.13 23.27 7.51
C SER A 187 1.42 22.85 6.08
N ILE A 188 2.71 22.92 5.70
CA ILE A 188 3.15 22.49 4.38
C ILE A 188 2.87 20.99 4.15
N VAL A 189 2.86 20.19 5.21
CA VAL A 189 2.54 18.75 5.12
C VAL A 189 1.07 18.56 4.74
N ASP A 190 0.17 19.30 5.37
CA ASP A 190 -1.24 19.30 4.99
C ASP A 190 -1.42 19.75 3.54
N ALA A 191 -0.74 20.81 3.12
CA ALA A 191 -0.78 21.29 1.74
C ALA A 191 -0.28 20.24 0.73
N VAL A 192 0.86 19.59 0.99
CA VAL A 192 1.43 18.55 0.12
C VAL A 192 0.51 17.34 0.02
N VAL A 193 0.01 16.81 1.14
CA VAL A 193 -0.87 15.63 1.12
C VAL A 193 -2.22 15.92 0.45
N HIS A 194 -2.79 17.12 0.66
CA HIS A 194 -4.09 17.46 0.09
C HIS A 194 -4.03 17.94 -1.36
N ARG A 195 -3.02 18.74 -1.72
CA ARG A 195 -2.98 19.47 -3.00
C ARG A 195 -1.89 18.96 -3.94
N GLY A 196 -0.83 18.34 -3.41
CA GLY A 196 0.31 17.87 -4.19
C GLY A 196 -0.08 16.87 -5.28
N ARG A 197 0.74 16.85 -6.33
CA ARG A 197 0.67 15.92 -7.46
C ARG A 197 2.08 15.48 -7.86
N SER A 198 2.21 14.36 -8.55
CA SER A 198 3.48 13.91 -9.13
C SER A 198 4.14 14.95 -10.07
N VAL A 199 3.35 15.82 -10.71
CA VAL A 199 3.87 16.93 -11.53
C VAL A 199 4.63 17.98 -10.72
N ASP A 200 4.38 18.05 -9.41
CA ASP A 200 5.02 19.02 -8.52
C ASP A 200 6.37 18.51 -8.03
N ILE A 201 6.74 17.24 -8.27
CA ILE A 201 8.09 16.73 -7.98
C ILE A 201 9.04 17.25 -9.05
N ASP A 202 10.08 17.98 -8.64
CA ASP A 202 11.06 18.60 -9.54
C ASP A 202 12.38 17.82 -9.60
N THR A 203 12.95 17.53 -8.44
CA THR A 203 14.29 16.92 -8.30
C THR A 203 14.23 15.79 -7.29
N VAL A 204 14.88 14.66 -7.61
CA VAL A 204 14.98 13.49 -6.73
C VAL A 204 16.45 13.14 -6.55
N ILE A 205 16.84 12.97 -5.29
CA ILE A 205 18.18 12.64 -4.84
C ILE A 205 18.10 11.32 -4.07
N VAL A 206 18.96 10.37 -4.41
CA VAL A 206 19.07 9.07 -3.73
C VAL A 206 20.51 8.88 -3.31
N GLU A 207 20.75 8.69 -2.01
CA GLU A 207 22.09 8.62 -1.42
C GLU A 207 23.02 9.79 -1.77
N GLY A 208 22.46 10.97 -2.05
CA GLY A 208 23.22 12.16 -2.46
C GLY A 208 23.40 12.31 -3.98
N GLU A 209 23.03 11.30 -4.76
CA GLU A 209 23.09 11.32 -6.22
C GLU A 209 21.77 11.86 -6.81
N VAL A 210 21.86 12.84 -7.69
CA VAL A 210 20.69 13.42 -8.36
C VAL A 210 20.24 12.49 -9.50
N ILE A 211 19.13 11.78 -9.31
CA ILE A 211 18.57 10.83 -10.30
C ILE A 211 17.51 11.47 -11.21
N MET A 212 16.93 12.59 -10.78
CA MET A 212 16.02 13.41 -11.58
C MET A 212 16.23 14.88 -11.24
N LYS A 213 16.24 15.77 -12.24
CA LYS A 213 16.35 17.23 -12.05
C LYS A 213 15.48 17.96 -13.07
N GLY A 214 14.69 18.95 -12.61
CA GLY A 214 13.78 19.67 -13.50
C GLY A 214 12.83 18.73 -14.24
N ARG A 215 12.38 17.66 -13.55
CA ARG A 215 11.52 16.59 -14.09
C ARG A 215 12.13 15.74 -15.22
N LYS A 216 13.45 15.77 -15.38
CA LYS A 216 14.17 14.93 -16.35
C LYS A 216 15.05 13.94 -15.62
N LEU A 217 14.95 12.66 -15.98
CA LEU A 217 15.82 11.61 -15.47
C LEU A 217 17.26 11.86 -15.91
N THR A 218 18.22 11.64 -15.02
CA THR A 218 19.64 11.91 -15.31
C THR A 218 20.38 10.69 -15.87
N GLN A 219 19.83 9.49 -15.64
CA GLN A 219 20.48 8.21 -15.98
C GLN A 219 19.71 7.39 -17.02
N ILE A 220 18.48 7.79 -17.35
CA ILE A 220 17.58 7.06 -18.25
C ILE A 220 17.17 8.01 -19.37
N ASP A 221 17.37 7.57 -20.61
CA ASP A 221 16.78 8.20 -21.78
C ASP A 221 15.33 7.71 -21.92
N GLU A 222 14.39 8.61 -21.67
CA GLU A 222 12.95 8.29 -21.67
C GLU A 222 12.46 7.87 -23.07
N GLU A 223 12.99 8.47 -24.14
CA GLU A 223 12.58 8.12 -25.50
C GLU A 223 13.03 6.72 -25.88
N ILE A 224 14.25 6.34 -25.49
CA ILE A 224 14.75 4.97 -25.69
C ILE A 224 13.93 3.99 -24.86
N LEU A 225 13.71 4.28 -23.58
CA LEU A 225 12.91 3.42 -22.70
C LEU A 225 11.50 3.19 -23.25
N TYR A 226 10.82 4.24 -23.72
CA TYR A 226 9.47 4.09 -24.26
C TYR A 226 9.43 3.26 -25.54
N LYS A 227 10.43 3.40 -26.42
CA LYS A 227 10.55 2.55 -27.61
C LYS A 227 10.81 1.08 -27.23
N GLU A 228 11.62 0.83 -26.21
CA GLU A 228 11.85 -0.53 -25.71
C GLU A 228 10.55 -1.15 -25.17
N VAL A 229 9.81 -0.41 -24.34
CA VAL A 229 8.50 -0.84 -23.81
C VAL A 229 7.51 -1.09 -24.95
N GLU A 230 7.39 -0.18 -25.91
CA GLU A 230 6.53 -0.34 -27.07
C GLU A 230 6.91 -1.60 -27.87
N GLY A 231 8.20 -1.84 -28.11
CA GLY A 231 8.68 -3.06 -28.77
C GLY A 231 8.34 -4.34 -28.00
N MET A 232 8.46 -4.32 -26.67
CA MET A 232 8.10 -5.46 -25.81
C MET A 232 6.60 -5.73 -25.77
N MET A 233 5.78 -4.68 -25.82
CA MET A 233 4.32 -4.77 -25.65
C MET A 233 3.55 -4.93 -26.97
N SER A 234 4.13 -4.52 -28.10
CA SER A 234 3.52 -4.63 -29.44
C SER A 234 3.66 -6.01 -30.08
N ARG A 235 4.47 -6.90 -29.49
CA ARG A 235 4.59 -8.28 -29.99
C ARG A 235 3.28 -9.05 -29.80
N SER A 236 3.08 -10.06 -30.65
CA SER A 236 2.04 -11.05 -30.40
C SER A 236 2.29 -11.78 -29.06
N PRO A 237 1.24 -12.10 -28.29
CA PRO A 237 1.36 -12.97 -27.13
C PRO A 237 2.01 -14.31 -27.49
N THR A 238 2.83 -14.86 -26.60
CA THR A 238 3.39 -16.20 -26.77
C THR A 238 2.31 -17.26 -26.57
N GLU A 239 2.57 -18.48 -27.05
CA GLU A 239 1.67 -19.62 -26.81
C GLU A 239 1.46 -19.87 -25.31
N ASP A 240 2.52 -19.74 -24.50
CA ASP A 240 2.44 -19.85 -23.04
C ASP A 240 1.53 -18.78 -22.41
N GLU A 241 1.61 -17.54 -22.89
CA GLU A 241 0.74 -16.45 -22.41
C GLU A 241 -0.73 -16.70 -22.76
N LEU A 242 -1.00 -17.17 -23.98
CA LEU A 242 -2.33 -17.55 -24.42
C LEU A 242 -2.86 -18.73 -23.60
N ASN A 243 -2.05 -19.76 -23.37
CA ASN A 243 -2.40 -20.92 -22.56
C ASN A 243 -2.71 -20.54 -21.11
N ARG A 244 -1.97 -19.59 -20.51
CA ARG A 244 -2.27 -19.09 -19.16
C ARG A 244 -3.60 -18.33 -19.10
N ARG A 245 -3.91 -17.52 -20.12
CA ARG A 245 -5.20 -16.81 -20.22
C ARG A 245 -6.35 -17.79 -20.34
N ASP A 246 -6.24 -18.75 -21.26
CA ASP A 246 -7.25 -19.81 -21.46
C ASP A 246 -7.42 -20.68 -20.20
N LEU A 247 -6.34 -21.02 -19.50
CA LEU A 247 -6.42 -21.73 -18.22
C LEU A 247 -7.16 -20.91 -17.17
N ALA A 248 -6.87 -19.61 -17.05
CA ALA A 248 -7.56 -18.74 -16.09
C ALA A 248 -9.07 -18.67 -16.38
N GLU A 249 -9.45 -18.54 -17.65
CA GLU A 249 -10.86 -18.56 -18.09
C GLU A 249 -11.54 -19.90 -17.79
N LYS A 250 -10.85 -21.01 -18.05
CA LYS A 250 -11.35 -22.37 -17.75
C LYS A 250 -11.49 -22.63 -16.25
N LEU A 251 -10.64 -22.04 -15.41
CA LEU A 251 -10.68 -22.19 -13.95
C LEU A 251 -11.71 -21.27 -13.28
N ALA A 252 -12.07 -20.15 -13.91
CA ALA A 252 -12.97 -19.16 -13.32
C ALA A 252 -14.30 -19.73 -12.80
N PRO A 253 -15.02 -20.61 -13.53
CA PRO A 253 -16.26 -21.22 -13.02
C PRO A 253 -16.05 -22.09 -11.78
N TYR A 254 -14.92 -22.80 -11.69
CA TYR A 254 -14.59 -23.65 -10.53
C TYR A 254 -14.24 -22.80 -9.31
N ALA A 255 -13.49 -21.72 -9.50
CA ALA A 255 -13.20 -20.76 -8.44
C ALA A 255 -14.49 -20.09 -7.94
N ALA A 256 -15.38 -19.68 -8.84
CA ALA A 256 -16.68 -19.12 -8.50
C ALA A 256 -17.52 -20.11 -7.68
N ASN A 257 -17.62 -21.37 -8.11
CA ASN A 257 -18.36 -22.42 -7.41
C ASN A 257 -17.76 -22.74 -6.04
N PHE A 258 -16.43 -22.83 -5.92
CA PHE A 258 -15.75 -23.05 -4.64
C PHE A 258 -16.04 -21.96 -3.60
N LEU A 259 -16.32 -20.75 -4.09
CA LEU A 259 -16.60 -19.55 -3.29
C LEU A 259 -18.09 -19.21 -3.23
N GLU A 260 -18.97 -20.01 -3.85
CA GLU A 260 -20.41 -19.80 -3.82
C GLU A 260 -20.93 -19.91 -2.38
N GLY A 261 -21.75 -18.93 -1.97
CA GLY A 261 -22.26 -18.81 -0.60
C GLY A 261 -21.19 -18.57 0.49
N ALA A 262 -19.92 -18.40 0.12
CA ALA A 262 -18.82 -18.25 1.06
C ALA A 262 -18.82 -16.86 1.72
N VAL A 263 -19.18 -15.85 0.94
CA VAL A 263 -19.35 -14.46 1.41
C VAL A 263 -20.79 -14.31 1.91
N PRO A 264 -21.01 -13.89 3.16
CA PRO A 264 -22.36 -13.63 3.65
C PRO A 264 -23.08 -12.64 2.72
N SER A 265 -24.28 -13.01 2.24
CA SER A 265 -25.14 -12.06 1.54
C SER A 265 -25.56 -10.99 2.53
N SER A 266 -25.14 -9.75 2.26
CA SER A 266 -25.61 -8.58 3.00
C SER A 266 -26.81 -8.00 2.24
N ASP A 267 -27.98 -7.98 2.88
CA ASP A 267 -29.14 -7.21 2.38
C ASP A 267 -28.93 -5.69 2.54
N GLN A 268 -27.87 -5.25 3.21
CA GLN A 268 -27.54 -3.83 3.37
C GLN A 268 -26.80 -3.31 2.14
N THR A 269 -27.30 -2.19 1.61
CA THR A 269 -26.72 -1.45 0.49
C THR A 269 -25.27 -1.07 0.81
N HIS A 270 -24.34 -1.27 -0.13
CA HIS A 270 -22.92 -0.95 0.04
C HIS A 270 -22.63 0.55 0.29
N TYR A 271 -23.63 1.42 0.14
CA TYR A 271 -23.62 2.80 0.58
C TYR A 271 -24.44 2.96 1.86
N TYR A 272 -23.90 2.53 3.01
CA TYR A 272 -24.54 2.69 4.32
C TYR A 272 -24.93 4.14 4.63
N TYR A 273 -24.32 5.11 3.96
CA TYR A 273 -24.39 6.52 4.32
C TYR A 273 -25.30 7.38 3.41
N ASN A 274 -25.79 6.84 2.28
CA ASN A 274 -26.68 7.56 1.35
C ASN A 274 -27.97 6.83 0.98
N ALA A 275 -28.16 5.58 1.41
CA ALA A 275 -29.45 4.92 1.31
C ALA A 275 -30.33 5.41 2.48
N ARG A 276 -31.14 6.44 2.22
CA ARG A 276 -32.38 6.63 2.98
C ARG A 276 -33.32 5.52 2.53
N ASP A 277 -33.64 4.61 3.45
CA ASP A 277 -34.70 3.58 3.41
C ASP A 277 -34.71 2.63 2.20
#